data_AF-A0A4Y9N8Z1-F1
#
_entry.id   AF-A0A4Y9N8Z1-F1
#
_cell.length_a   1.000
_cell.length_b   1.000
_cell.length_c   1.000
_cell.angle_alpha   90.00
_cell.angle_beta   90.00
_cell.angle_gamma   90.00
#
_symmetry.space_group_name_H-M   'P 1'
#
loop_
_entity.id
_entity.type
_entity.pdbx_description
1 polymer ?
#
loop_
_entity_poly.entity_id
_entity_poly.type
_entity_poly.pdbx_seq_one_letter_code
_entity_poly.pdbx_strand_id
1 'polypeptide(L)'
;MSVTIAAQLDAIEVLADELAGLAAELTGEAELCRSTAVSLGTAVSGEAGERAGTAGSGWATALDLLGQQTGALAATLSAAVDSYRLADATLADRVLARRHRPAAW
;
A
#
# COMPACT_ATOMS: atom_id res chain seq x y z
N MET A 1 -23.01 -9.53 20.74
CA MET A 1 -21.63 -9.87 21.14
C MET A 1 -20.72 -8.77 20.64
N SER A 2 -20.03 -8.05 21.54
CA SER A 2 -19.00 -7.09 21.15
C SER A 2 -17.68 -7.85 21.12
N VAL A 3 -17.16 -8.13 19.91
CA VAL A 3 -15.77 -8.54 19.77
C VAL A 3 -14.96 -7.29 20.03
N THR A 4 -14.19 -7.28 21.10
CA THR A 4 -13.18 -6.26 21.33
C THR A 4 -12.14 -6.45 20.24
N ILE A 5 -12.18 -5.60 19.21
CA ILE A 5 -11.11 -5.53 18.22
C ILE A 5 -9.92 -4.92 18.97
N ALA A 6 -9.03 -5.77 19.47
CA ALA A 6 -7.69 -5.35 19.84
C ALA A 6 -6.93 -5.10 18.53
N ALA A 7 -7.21 -3.96 17.88
CA ALA A 7 -6.50 -3.57 16.68
C ALA A 7 -5.05 -3.32 17.07
N GLN A 8 -4.14 -4.17 16.58
CA GLN A 8 -2.70 -3.94 16.69
C GLN A 8 -2.32 -2.83 15.70
N LEU A 9 -2.73 -1.60 15.98
CA LEU A 9 -2.60 -0.46 15.07
C LEU A 9 -1.15 -0.24 14.64
N ASP A 10 -0.19 -0.45 15.54
CA ASP A 10 1.23 -0.35 15.21
C ASP A 10 1.69 -1.46 14.25
N ALA A 11 1.16 -2.68 14.39
CA ALA A 11 1.47 -3.77 13.45
C ALA A 11 0.82 -3.53 12.08
N ILE A 12 -0.37 -2.91 12.05
CA ILE A 12 -1.03 -2.52 10.80
C ILE A 12 -0.25 -1.40 10.11
N GLU A 13 0.28 -0.44 10.87
CA GLU A 13 1.12 0.64 10.33
C GLU A 13 2.41 0.06 9.73
N VAL A 14 3.09 -0.85 10.45
CA VAL A 14 4.29 -1.54 9.93
C VAL A 14 3.97 -2.30 8.66
N LEU A 15 2.84 -3.03 8.61
CA LEU A 15 2.42 -3.72 7.40
C LEU A 15 2.13 -2.73 6.24
N ALA A 16 1.54 -1.57 6.53
CA ALA A 16 1.30 -0.54 5.53
C ALA A 16 2.63 -0.03 4.95
N ASP A 17 3.63 0.22 5.78
CA ASP A 17 4.97 0.61 5.35
C ASP A 17 5.66 -0.47 4.50
N GLU A 18 5.58 -1.74 4.92
CA GLU A 18 6.11 -2.88 4.15
C GLU A 18 5.45 -3.00 2.77
N LEU A 19 4.13 -2.84 2.70
CA LEU A 19 3.38 -2.86 1.44
C LEU A 19 3.72 -1.65 0.56
N ALA A 20 3.94 -0.47 1.14
CA ALA A 20 4.38 0.70 0.40
C ALA A 20 5.79 0.49 -0.19
N GLY A 21 6.70 -0.12 0.57
CA GLY A 21 8.01 -0.54 0.08
C GLY A 21 7.91 -1.53 -1.08
N LEU A 22 7.11 -2.59 -0.91
CA LEU A 22 6.86 -3.59 -1.95
C LEU A 22 6.25 -2.96 -3.22
N ALA A 23 5.33 -2.01 -3.07
CA ALA A 23 4.75 -1.28 -4.20
C ALA A 23 5.81 -0.50 -5.00
N ALA A 24 6.75 0.14 -4.30
CA ALA A 24 7.86 0.85 -4.93
C ALA A 24 8.82 -0.11 -5.65
N GLU A 25 9.16 -1.24 -5.04
CA GLU A 25 9.99 -2.28 -5.65
C GLU A 25 9.35 -2.84 -6.94
N LEU A 26 8.06 -3.17 -6.90
CA LEU A 26 7.32 -3.67 -8.06
C LEU A 26 7.25 -2.65 -9.20
N THR A 27 7.05 -1.37 -8.88
CA THR A 27 7.01 -0.29 -9.87
C THR A 27 8.39 -0.08 -10.51
N GLY A 28 9.46 -0.14 -9.71
CA GLY A 28 10.84 -0.09 -10.21
C GLY A 28 11.18 -1.28 -11.11
N GLU A 29 10.78 -2.49 -10.71
CA GLU A 29 10.97 -3.70 -11.53
C GLU A 29 10.17 -3.63 -12.85
N ALA A 30 8.97 -3.05 -12.83
CA ALA A 30 8.20 -2.80 -14.04
C ALA A 30 8.91 -1.85 -15.02
N GLU A 31 9.61 -0.82 -14.53
CA GLU A 31 10.43 0.06 -15.37
C GLU A 31 11.62 -0.67 -15.99
N LEU A 32 12.33 -1.47 -15.19
CA LEU A 32 13.43 -2.30 -15.66
C LEU A 32 12.96 -3.31 -16.71
N CYS A 33 11.85 -3.99 -16.47
CA CYS A 33 11.24 -4.93 -17.41
C CYS A 33 10.84 -4.24 -18.73
N ARG A 34 10.24 -3.04 -18.67
CA ARG A 34 9.93 -2.24 -19.88
C ARG A 34 11.18 -1.92 -20.69
N SER A 35 12.22 -1.41 -20.03
CA SER A 35 13.47 -1.05 -20.71
C SER A 35 14.16 -2.27 -21.34
N THR A 36 14.13 -3.41 -20.65
CA THR A 36 14.70 -4.68 -21.10
C THR A 36 13.90 -5.25 -22.27
N ALA A 37 12.57 -5.18 -22.23
CA ALA A 37 11.70 -5.61 -23.31
C ALA A 37 11.99 -4.84 -24.61
N VAL A 38 12.17 -3.52 -24.53
CA VAL A 38 12.57 -2.68 -25.67
C VAL A 38 13.95 -3.07 -26.19
N SER A 39 14.92 -3.26 -25.29
CA SER A 39 16.29 -3.65 -25.67
C SER A 39 16.32 -5.01 -26.36
N LEU A 40 15.58 -5.98 -25.83
CA LEU A 40 15.51 -7.34 -26.38
C LEU A 40 14.77 -7.38 -27.73
N GLY A 41 13.68 -6.62 -27.86
CA GLY A 41 12.91 -6.51 -29.11
C GLY A 41 13.69 -5.86 -30.24
N THR A 42 14.68 -5.00 -29.93
CA THR A 42 15.55 -4.37 -30.94
C THR A 42 16.81 -5.19 -31.23
N ALA A 43 17.33 -5.93 -30.24
CA ALA A 43 18.55 -6.73 -30.40
C ALA A 43 18.34 -8.05 -31.15
N VAL A 44 17.15 -8.65 -31.03
CA VAL A 44 16.83 -9.93 -31.67
C VAL A 44 15.97 -9.68 -32.91
N SER A 45 16.45 -10.09 -34.08
CA SER A 45 15.73 -9.88 -35.33
C SER A 45 14.56 -10.86 -35.50
N GLY A 46 13.52 -10.36 -36.18
CA GLY A 46 12.36 -11.16 -36.60
C GLY A 46 11.39 -11.48 -35.47
N GLU A 47 10.53 -12.46 -35.73
CA GLU A 47 9.38 -12.80 -34.87
C GLU A 47 9.78 -13.13 -33.42
N ALA A 48 10.96 -13.69 -33.20
CA ALA A 48 11.45 -14.00 -31.85
C ALA A 48 11.65 -12.73 -31.00
N GLY A 49 12.21 -11.67 -31.58
CA GLY A 49 12.38 -10.37 -30.90
C GLY A 49 11.05 -9.69 -30.64
N GLU A 50 10.13 -9.71 -31.62
CA GLU A 50 8.78 -9.15 -31.48
C GLU A 50 8.01 -9.83 -30.34
N ARG A 51 8.02 -11.17 -30.28
CA ARG A 51 7.37 -11.94 -29.22
C ARG A 51 8.01 -11.67 -27.86
N ALA A 52 9.34 -11.62 -27.80
CA ALA A 52 10.05 -11.36 -26.55
C ALA A 52 9.78 -9.94 -26.01
N GLY A 53 9.78 -8.92 -26.88
CA GLY A 53 9.42 -7.55 -26.51
C GLY A 53 7.97 -7.43 -26.06
N THR A 54 7.05 -8.12 -26.73
CA THR A 54 5.62 -8.15 -26.34
C THR A 54 5.44 -8.81 -24.98
N ALA A 55 6.06 -9.98 -24.77
CA ALA A 55 5.99 -10.69 -23.50
C ALA A 55 6.59 -9.87 -22.35
N GLY A 56 7.76 -9.26 -22.54
CA GLY A 56 8.41 -8.41 -21.54
C GLY A 56 7.60 -7.16 -21.22
N SER A 57 6.99 -6.53 -22.22
CA SER A 57 6.11 -5.36 -22.01
C SER A 57 4.84 -5.76 -21.25
N GLY A 58 4.22 -6.89 -21.60
CA GLY A 58 3.06 -7.41 -20.88
C GLY A 58 3.37 -7.76 -19.43
N TRP A 59 4.55 -8.34 -19.16
CA TRP A 59 5.01 -8.62 -17.80
C TRP A 59 5.21 -7.33 -17.00
N ALA A 60 5.85 -6.33 -17.59
CA ALA A 60 6.03 -5.04 -16.94
C ALA A 60 4.69 -4.36 -16.60
N THR A 61 3.69 -4.43 -17.49
CA THR A 61 2.34 -3.93 -17.19
C THR A 61 1.69 -4.67 -16.02
N ALA A 62 1.88 -5.98 -15.91
CA ALA A 62 1.35 -6.75 -14.79
C ALA A 62 2.01 -6.36 -13.46
N LEU A 63 3.34 -6.16 -13.45
CA LEU A 63 4.07 -5.70 -12.28
C LEU A 63 3.65 -4.29 -11.84
N ASP A 64 3.50 -3.37 -12.79
CA ASP A 64 3.05 -1.99 -12.52
C ASP A 64 1.64 -1.99 -11.90
N LEU A 65 0.71 -2.77 -12.47
CA LEU A 65 -0.63 -2.91 -11.91
C LEU A 65 -0.60 -3.47 -10.48
N LEU A 66 0.21 -4.50 -10.24
CA LEU A 66 0.36 -5.08 -8.91
C LEU A 66 0.97 -4.09 -7.91
N GLY A 67 1.98 -3.33 -8.34
CA GLY A 67 2.58 -2.26 -7.55
C GLY A 67 1.55 -1.19 -7.16
N GLN A 68 0.76 -0.71 -8.11
CA GLN A 68 -0.30 0.27 -7.86
C GLN A 68 -1.36 -0.24 -6.87
N GLN A 69 -1.84 -1.48 -7.04
CA GLN A 69 -2.83 -2.06 -6.12
C GLN A 69 -2.25 -2.28 -4.71
N THR A 70 -0.99 -2.69 -4.62
CA THR A 70 -0.28 -2.86 -3.34
C THR A 70 -0.13 -1.51 -2.63
N GLY A 71 0.25 -0.45 -3.37
CA GLY A 71 0.35 0.91 -2.83
C GLY A 71 -1.00 1.48 -2.39
N ALA A 72 -2.07 1.20 -3.15
CA ALA A 72 -3.42 1.59 -2.76
C ALA A 72 -3.89 0.91 -1.46
N LEU A 73 -3.55 -0.39 -1.29
CA LEU A 73 -3.83 -1.13 -0.06
C LEU A 73 -3.04 -0.55 1.12
N ALA A 74 -1.74 -0.28 0.95
CA ALA A 74 -0.90 0.36 1.95
C ALA A 74 -1.50 1.70 2.43
N ALA A 75 -1.85 2.57 1.49
CA ALA A 75 -2.47 3.87 1.78
C ALA A 75 -3.81 3.73 2.52
N THR A 76 -4.61 2.72 2.16
CA THR A 76 -5.89 2.45 2.84
C THR A 76 -5.67 2.02 4.29
N LEU A 77 -4.67 1.16 4.55
CA LEU A 77 -4.36 0.70 5.90
C LEU A 77 -3.85 1.84 6.79
N SER A 78 -2.91 2.66 6.30
CA SER A 78 -2.39 3.82 7.04
C SER A 78 -3.52 4.83 7.35
N ALA A 79 -4.38 5.14 6.37
CA ALA A 79 -5.54 6.01 6.59
C ALA A 79 -6.53 5.44 7.63
N ALA A 80 -6.71 4.12 7.66
CA ALA A 80 -7.54 3.46 8.67
C ALA A 80 -6.92 3.58 10.07
N VAL A 81 -5.60 3.38 10.22
CA VAL A 81 -4.89 3.54 11.49
C VAL A 81 -5.04 4.96 12.02
N ASP A 82 -4.82 5.97 11.18
CA ASP A 82 -5.00 7.38 11.53
C ASP A 82 -6.42 7.68 11.99
N SER A 83 -7.43 7.15 11.27
CA SER A 83 -8.83 7.31 11.65
C SER A 83 -9.14 6.72 13.02
N TYR A 84 -8.61 5.52 13.32
CA TYR A 84 -8.79 4.88 14.63
C TYR A 84 -8.08 5.66 15.75
N ARG A 85 -6.85 6.13 15.53
CA ARG A 85 -6.11 6.94 16.52
C ARG A 85 -6.83 8.26 16.81
N LEU A 86 -7.37 8.92 15.79
CA LEU A 86 -8.16 10.14 15.97
C LEU A 86 -9.46 9.88 16.77
N ALA A 87 -10.16 8.79 16.47
CA ALA A 87 -11.36 8.40 17.19
C ALA A 87 -11.07 8.09 18.66
N ASP A 88 -9.95 7.41 18.95
CA ASP A 88 -9.51 7.11 20.32
C ASP A 88 -9.17 8.37 21.10
N ALA A 89 -8.38 9.29 20.51
CA ALA A 89 -8.05 10.57 21.13
C ALA A 89 -9.33 11.38 21.45
N THR A 90 -10.27 11.44 20.51
CA THR A 90 -11.56 12.12 20.70
C THR A 90 -12.37 11.49 21.84
N LEU A 91 -12.35 10.17 21.97
CA LEU A 91 -13.03 9.47 23.06
C LEU A 91 -12.36 9.74 24.41
N ALA A 92 -11.02 9.70 24.46
CA ALA A 92 -10.24 9.99 25.65
C ALA A 92 -10.51 11.41 26.17
N ASP A 93 -10.52 12.41 25.27
CA ASP A 93 -10.85 13.80 25.61
C ASP A 93 -12.24 13.93 26.23
N ARG A 94 -13.25 13.26 25.65
CA ARG A 94 -14.61 13.26 26.22
C ARG A 94 -14.68 12.61 27.59
N VAL A 95 -13.90 11.56 27.84
CA VAL A 95 -13.84 10.88 29.15
C VAL A 95 -13.16 11.77 30.18
N LEU A 96 -12.05 12.41 29.83
CA LEU A 96 -11.35 13.37 30.68
C LEU A 96 -12.25 14.57 31.00
N ALA A 97 -12.92 15.15 30.01
CA ALA A 97 -13.84 16.27 30.22
C ALA A 97 -14.99 15.92 31.18
N ARG A 98 -15.55 14.70 31.10
CA ARG A 98 -16.58 14.24 32.05
C ARG A 98 -16.03 14.08 33.47
N ARG A 99 -14.81 13.58 33.64
CA ARG A 99 -14.18 13.42 34.96
C ARG A 99 -13.88 14.75 35.66
N HIS A 100 -13.58 15.80 34.89
CA HIS A 100 -13.25 17.11 35.43
C HIS A 100 -14.48 18.03 35.60
N ARG A 101 -15.69 17.57 35.28
CA ARG A 101 -16.92 18.34 35.52
C ARG A 101 -17.17 18.38 37.04
N PRO A 102 -17.07 19.55 37.70
CA PRO A 102 -17.29 19.63 39.14
C PRO A 102 -18.73 19.23 39.47
N ALA A 103 -18.92 18.52 40.59
CA ALA A 103 -20.25 18.28 41.12
C ALA A 103 -20.91 19.64 41.34
N ALA A 104 -22.03 19.90 40.67
CA ALA A 104 -22.83 21.09 40.95
C ALA A 104 -23.54 20.85 42.29
N TRP A 105 -23.29 21.72 43.26
CA TRP A 105 -23.95 21.74 44.56
C TRP A 105 -25.13 22.70 44.47
#